data_AF-A0A4Q9NQW3-F1
#
_entry.id   AF-A0A4Q9NQW3-F1
#
_cell.length_a   1.000
_cell.length_b   1.000
_cell.length_c   1.000
_cell.angle_alpha   90.00
_cell.angle_beta   90.00
_cell.angle_gamma   90.00
#
_symmetry.space_group_name_H-M   'P 1'
#
loop_
_entity.id
_entity.type
_entity.pdbx_description
1 polymer ?
#
loop_
_entity_poly.entity_id
_entity_poly.type
_entity_poly.pdbx_seq_one_letter_code
_entity_poly.pdbx_strand_id
1 'polypeptide(L)'
;SKQVATVDYLAHHSSIPVPAVLAHSSGAGGEQGAPCYVVFQKPLGVCAENIFPSMTPIEQRLVIGAIARWMVELFDHRFDAIGSLRFADEGVYKIGPIVMKPFYSDGRSKLTLDRGPFDSAKAYYRACALRELDSARVFFAQDASASFLSF
;
A
#
# COMPACT_ATOMS: atom_id res chain seq x y z
N SER A 1 -8.37 -4.81 -6.65
CA SER A 1 -7.32 -4.90 -5.61
C SER A 1 -6.17 -3.94 -5.91
N LYS A 2 -5.61 -3.23 -4.90
CA LYS A 2 -4.50 -2.27 -5.11
C LYS A 2 -3.17 -2.94 -5.52
N GLN A 3 -2.89 -4.12 -4.96
CA GLN A 3 -1.64 -4.83 -5.21
C GLN A 3 -1.58 -5.30 -6.67
N VAL A 4 -2.70 -5.81 -7.19
CA VAL A 4 -2.84 -6.23 -8.59
C VAL A 4 -2.60 -5.03 -9.51
N ALA A 5 -3.25 -3.90 -9.26
CA ALA A 5 -3.07 -2.70 -10.07
C ALA A 5 -1.61 -2.18 -10.05
N THR A 6 -0.94 -2.20 -8.89
CA THR A 6 0.47 -1.82 -8.80
C THR A 6 1.38 -2.75 -9.59
N VAL A 7 1.21 -4.07 -9.46
CA VAL A 7 2.05 -5.05 -10.17
C VAL A 7 1.82 -4.98 -11.69
N ASP A 8 0.56 -4.89 -12.10
CA ASP A 8 0.18 -4.73 -13.51
C ASP A 8 0.73 -3.44 -14.12
N TYR A 9 0.65 -2.32 -13.38
CA TYR A 9 1.24 -1.05 -13.82
C TYR A 9 2.76 -1.17 -14.01
N LEU A 10 3.48 -1.74 -13.03
CA LEU A 10 4.93 -1.91 -13.13
C LEU A 10 5.34 -2.84 -14.28
N ALA A 11 4.57 -3.90 -14.54
CA ALA A 11 4.81 -4.81 -15.66
C ALA A 11 4.76 -4.10 -17.02
N HIS A 12 3.89 -3.10 -17.17
CA HIS A 12 3.70 -2.37 -18.43
C HIS A 12 4.52 -1.08 -18.54
N HIS A 13 5.03 -0.54 -17.42
CA HIS A 13 5.65 0.78 -17.39
C HIS A 13 7.09 0.80 -16.85
N SER A 14 7.68 -0.34 -16.49
CA SER A 14 9.05 -0.41 -15.98
C SER A 14 9.80 -1.64 -16.50
N SER A 15 11.12 -1.66 -16.35
CA SER A 15 11.95 -2.84 -16.64
C SER A 15 12.01 -3.83 -15.45
N ILE A 16 11.33 -3.50 -14.35
CA ILE A 16 11.42 -4.24 -13.10
C ILE A 16 10.74 -5.61 -13.28
N PRO A 17 11.45 -6.72 -13.03
CA PRO A 17 10.85 -8.04 -13.09
C PRO A 17 9.86 -8.19 -11.95
N VAL A 18 8.57 -8.16 -12.27
CA VAL A 18 7.47 -8.40 -11.33
C VAL A 18 6.82 -9.76 -11.59
N PRO A 19 6.39 -10.48 -10.55
CA PRO A 19 5.73 -11.77 -10.73
C PRO A 19 4.35 -11.59 -11.37
N ALA A 20 3.99 -12.47 -12.30
CA ALA A 20 2.66 -12.44 -12.92
C ALA A 20 1.57 -12.69 -11.87
N VAL A 21 0.43 -12.02 -12.02
CA VAL A 21 -0.77 -12.29 -11.22
C VAL A 21 -1.49 -13.49 -11.82
N LEU A 22 -1.62 -14.57 -11.04
CA LEU A 22 -2.27 -15.82 -11.48
C LEU A 22 -3.77 -15.84 -11.17
N ALA A 23 -4.17 -15.27 -10.04
CA ALA A 23 -5.55 -15.16 -9.63
C ALA A 23 -5.73 -14.03 -8.61
N HIS A 24 -6.90 -13.40 -8.56
CA HIS A 24 -7.24 -12.47 -7.49
C HIS A 24 -8.75 -12.39 -7.24
N SER A 25 -9.14 -12.13 -6.00
CA SER A 25 -10.51 -11.77 -5.64
C SER A 25 -10.51 -10.46 -4.85
N SER A 26 -11.43 -9.55 -5.21
CA SER A 26 -11.61 -8.29 -4.48
C SER A 26 -12.69 -8.39 -3.38
N GLY A 27 -13.22 -9.58 -3.10
CA GLY A 27 -14.20 -9.84 -2.02
C GLY A 27 -15.56 -9.13 -2.17
N ALA A 28 -15.82 -8.48 -3.30
CA ALA A 28 -16.97 -7.60 -3.52
C ALA A 28 -17.96 -8.10 -4.59
N GLY A 29 -17.78 -9.33 -5.10
CA GLY A 29 -18.61 -9.90 -6.16
C GLY A 29 -19.29 -11.20 -5.74
N GLY A 30 -20.62 -11.19 -5.68
CA GLY A 30 -21.48 -12.35 -5.91
C GLY A 30 -21.81 -13.26 -4.73
N GLU A 31 -20.93 -13.44 -3.75
CA GLU A 31 -21.20 -14.32 -2.60
C GLU A 31 -20.66 -13.64 -1.34
N GLN A 32 -21.56 -13.24 -0.42
CA GLN A 32 -21.17 -12.66 0.87
C GLN A 32 -20.22 -13.63 1.60
N GLY A 33 -18.94 -13.26 1.69
CA GLY A 33 -17.94 -13.99 2.47
C GLY A 33 -16.69 -14.44 1.72
N ALA A 34 -16.59 -14.24 0.40
CA ALA A 34 -15.36 -14.60 -0.33
C ALA A 34 -14.15 -13.78 0.17
N PRO A 35 -13.03 -14.43 0.57
CA PRO A 35 -11.87 -13.72 1.08
C PRO A 35 -11.21 -12.88 -0.02
N CYS A 36 -10.66 -11.72 0.35
CA CYS A 36 -9.81 -10.93 -0.53
C CYS A 36 -8.43 -11.60 -0.62
N TYR A 37 -8.01 -11.98 -1.81
CA TYR A 37 -6.71 -12.63 -2.03
C TYR A 37 -6.10 -12.24 -3.38
N VAL A 38 -4.79 -12.41 -3.49
CA VAL A 38 -4.03 -12.35 -4.75
C VAL A 38 -3.03 -13.51 -4.73
N VAL A 39 -2.96 -14.25 -5.83
CA VAL A 39 -1.99 -15.32 -6.07
C VAL A 39 -1.02 -14.85 -7.14
N PHE A 40 0.27 -14.89 -6.83
CA PHE A 40 1.34 -14.50 -7.74
C PHE A 40 2.10 -15.73 -8.23
N GLN A 41 2.70 -15.62 -9.41
CA GLN A 41 3.71 -16.56 -9.89
C GLN A 41 4.86 -16.61 -8.87
N LYS A 42 5.31 -17.83 -8.55
CA LYS A 42 6.52 -18.03 -7.74
C LYS A 42 7.75 -17.72 -8.61
N PRO A 43 8.55 -16.67 -8.30
CA PRO A 43 9.77 -16.41 -9.03
C PRO A 43 10.78 -17.54 -8.79
N LEU A 44 11.57 -17.87 -9.82
CA LEU A 44 12.70 -18.77 -9.69
C LEU A 44 13.86 -18.00 -9.03
N GLY A 45 14.51 -18.63 -8.05
CA GLY A 45 15.66 -18.04 -7.37
C GLY A 45 15.61 -18.20 -5.85
N VAL A 46 16.49 -17.47 -5.18
CA VAL A 46 16.60 -17.43 -3.72
C VAL A 46 16.58 -15.99 -3.24
N CYS A 47 16.15 -15.76 -2.00
CA CYS A 47 16.14 -14.42 -1.41
C CYS A 47 17.57 -13.87 -1.36
N ALA A 48 17.76 -12.64 -1.85
CA ALA A 48 19.07 -12.01 -1.88
C ALA A 48 19.68 -11.91 -0.49
N GLU A 49 18.88 -11.63 0.55
CA GLU A 49 19.32 -11.61 1.97
C GLU A 49 20.11 -12.87 2.38
N ASN A 50 19.73 -14.04 1.85
CA ASN A 50 20.35 -15.32 2.21
C ASN A 50 21.71 -15.54 1.54
N ILE A 51 21.96 -14.93 0.39
CA ILE A 51 23.16 -15.20 -0.43
C ILE A 51 24.07 -13.98 -0.61
N PHE A 52 23.55 -12.76 -0.41
CA PHE A 52 24.28 -11.51 -0.59
C PHE A 52 25.55 -11.44 0.27
N PRO A 53 25.57 -11.86 1.56
CA PRO A 53 26.79 -11.88 2.36
C PRO A 53 27.86 -12.85 1.83
N SER A 54 27.46 -13.93 1.15
CA SER A 54 28.35 -14.92 0.55
C SER A 54 28.80 -14.58 -0.88
N MET A 55 28.23 -13.55 -1.50
CA MET A 55 28.61 -13.11 -2.83
C MET A 55 29.99 -12.44 -2.85
N THR A 56 30.68 -12.54 -3.98
CA THR A 56 31.88 -11.75 -4.22
C THR A 56 31.56 -10.25 -4.28
N PRO A 57 32.54 -9.37 -4.04
CA PRO A 57 32.33 -7.92 -4.14
C PRO A 57 31.87 -7.45 -5.52
N ILE A 58 32.17 -8.21 -6.59
CA ILE A 58 31.68 -7.89 -7.95
C ILE A 58 30.19 -8.22 -8.05
N GLU A 59 29.76 -9.39 -7.61
CA GLU A 59 28.35 -9.80 -7.62
C GLU A 59 27.47 -8.88 -6.77
N GLN A 60 27.93 -8.52 -5.56
CA GLN A 60 27.23 -7.56 -4.71
C GLN A 60 27.03 -6.21 -5.42
N ARG A 61 28.06 -5.72 -6.11
CA ARG A 61 27.98 -4.48 -6.90
C ARG A 61 26.98 -4.59 -8.05
N LEU A 62 26.88 -5.75 -8.70
CA LEU A 62 25.89 -5.96 -9.77
C LEU A 62 24.46 -5.94 -9.21
N VAL A 63 24.21 -6.58 -8.06
CA VAL A 63 22.90 -6.56 -7.40
C VAL A 63 22.52 -5.15 -6.96
N ILE A 64 23.43 -4.43 -6.28
CA ILE A 64 23.21 -3.04 -5.87
C ILE A 64 22.96 -2.16 -7.10
N GLY A 65 23.73 -2.33 -8.17
CA GLY A 65 23.56 -1.59 -9.42
C GLY A 65 22.18 -1.83 -10.06
N ALA A 66 21.67 -3.07 -10.02
CA ALA A 66 20.32 -3.38 -10.49
C ALA A 66 19.24 -2.71 -9.63
N ILE A 67 19.36 -2.79 -8.30
CA ILE A 67 18.44 -2.13 -7.37
C ILE A 67 18.43 -0.62 -7.59
N ALA A 68 19.60 0.01 -7.74
CA ALA A 68 19.71 1.45 -7.98
C ALA A 68 19.02 1.87 -9.28
N ARG A 69 19.19 1.09 -10.38
CA ARG A 69 18.48 1.34 -11.63
C ARG A 69 16.96 1.26 -11.46
N TRP A 70 16.47 0.21 -10.80
CA TRP A 70 15.04 0.07 -10.53
C TRP A 70 14.50 1.17 -9.62
N MET A 71 15.27 1.62 -8.63
CA MET A 71 14.87 2.76 -7.80
C MET A 71 14.71 4.02 -8.65
N VAL A 72 15.65 4.32 -9.55
CA VAL A 72 15.55 5.47 -10.46
C VAL A 72 14.31 5.37 -11.34
N GLU A 73 14.04 4.21 -11.94
CA GLU A 73 12.81 3.99 -12.73
C GLU A 73 11.54 4.20 -11.90
N LEU A 74 11.50 3.63 -10.68
CA LEU A 74 10.37 3.81 -9.77
C LEU A 74 10.13 5.27 -9.43
N PHE A 75 11.21 6.03 -9.20
CA PHE A 75 11.15 7.45 -8.90
C PHE A 75 10.80 8.32 -10.11
N ASP A 76 10.82 7.79 -11.33
CA ASP A 76 10.45 8.55 -12.52
C ASP A 76 8.93 8.53 -12.78
N HIS A 77 8.22 7.54 -12.25
CA HIS A 77 6.76 7.52 -12.33
C HIS A 77 6.13 8.75 -11.69
N ARG A 78 5.15 9.35 -12.37
CA ARG A 78 4.40 10.51 -11.92
C ARG A 78 2.93 10.15 -11.76
N PHE A 79 2.34 10.62 -10.67
CA PHE A 79 0.93 10.48 -10.37
C PHE A 79 0.40 11.83 -9.90
N ASP A 80 -0.81 12.18 -10.32
CA ASP A 80 -1.41 13.49 -10.04
C ASP A 80 -1.91 13.66 -8.59
N ALA A 81 -1.85 12.59 -7.80
CA ALA A 81 -2.29 12.60 -6.41
C ALA A 81 -1.54 11.57 -5.56
N ILE A 82 -1.57 11.78 -4.25
CA ILE A 82 -1.09 10.86 -3.23
C ILE A 82 -2.24 9.90 -2.87
N GLY A 83 -2.04 8.61 -3.06
CA GLY A 83 -3.08 7.62 -2.85
C GLY A 83 -2.62 6.19 -3.09
N SER A 84 -3.57 5.30 -3.37
CA SER A 84 -3.29 3.94 -3.82
C SER A 84 -3.70 3.76 -5.27
N LEU A 85 -2.83 3.17 -6.08
CA LEU A 85 -3.11 2.84 -7.47
C LEU A 85 -4.24 1.81 -7.56
N ARG A 86 -5.16 2.02 -8.49
CA ARG A 86 -6.33 1.17 -8.75
C ARG A 86 -6.63 1.15 -10.24
N PHE A 87 -7.29 0.09 -10.69
CA PHE A 87 -7.93 0.08 -12.00
C PHE A 87 -9.10 1.06 -12.01
N ALA A 88 -9.13 1.92 -13.02
CA ALA A 88 -10.31 2.67 -13.42
C ALA A 88 -11.16 1.80 -14.35
N ASP A 89 -10.50 1.26 -15.38
CA ASP A 89 -10.99 0.33 -16.40
C ASP A 89 -9.85 -0.64 -16.76
N GLU A 90 -10.06 -1.55 -17.72
CA GLU A 90 -9.02 -2.45 -18.22
C GLU A 90 -7.84 -1.66 -18.79
N GLY A 91 -6.64 -1.85 -18.20
CA GLY A 91 -5.43 -1.13 -18.59
C GLY A 91 -5.40 0.36 -18.25
N VAL A 92 -6.45 0.91 -17.62
CA VAL A 92 -6.52 2.31 -17.21
C VAL A 92 -6.36 2.40 -15.70
N TYR A 93 -5.42 3.24 -15.25
CA TYR A 93 -5.10 3.39 -13.84
C TYR A 93 -5.57 4.74 -13.31
N LYS A 94 -6.00 4.74 -12.05
CA LYS A 94 -6.30 5.96 -11.28
C LYS A 94 -5.78 5.87 -9.87
N ILE A 95 -5.53 7.03 -9.27
CA ILE A 95 -5.21 7.14 -7.85
C ILE A 95 -6.52 7.20 -7.07
N GLY A 96 -6.70 6.25 -6.17
CA GLY A 96 -7.81 6.23 -5.22
C GLY A 96 -7.37 6.49 -3.79
N PRO A 97 -8.29 6.35 -2.83
CA PRO A 97 -7.97 6.50 -1.41
C PRO A 97 -6.84 5.58 -1.00
N ILE A 98 -6.00 6.08 -0.10
CA ILE A 98 -4.94 5.33 0.54
C ILE A 98 -5.52 4.10 1.22
N VAL A 99 -4.89 2.95 1.00
CA VAL A 99 -5.18 1.71 1.70
C VAL A 99 -3.93 1.28 2.45
N MET A 100 -3.70 1.84 3.63
CA MET A 100 -2.56 1.49 4.50
C MET A 100 -3.05 1.18 5.91
N LYS A 101 -2.36 0.27 6.62
CA LYS A 101 -2.72 -0.15 7.99
C LYS A 101 -3.02 1.05 8.93
N PRO A 102 -2.22 2.13 8.95
CA PRO A 102 -2.48 3.27 9.81
C PRO A 102 -3.88 3.93 9.67
N PHE A 103 -4.57 3.76 8.55
CA PHE A 103 -5.91 4.33 8.30
C PHE A 103 -7.08 3.36 8.53
N TYR A 104 -6.81 2.09 8.85
CA TYR A 104 -7.82 1.03 8.93
C TYR A 104 -7.67 0.10 10.14
N SER A 105 -6.45 -0.09 10.65
CA SER A 105 -6.18 -0.91 11.83
C SER A 105 -6.57 -0.21 13.14
N ASP A 106 -6.61 -0.95 14.24
CA ASP A 106 -6.87 -0.43 15.60
C ASP A 106 -8.20 0.31 15.73
N GLY A 107 -9.25 -0.23 15.11
CA GLY A 107 -10.59 0.37 15.11
C GLY A 107 -10.77 1.56 14.17
N ARG A 108 -9.68 2.07 13.55
CA ARG A 108 -9.72 3.22 12.63
C ARG A 108 -10.51 2.97 11.36
N SER A 109 -10.77 1.71 11.00
CA SER A 109 -11.71 1.36 9.92
C SER A 109 -13.13 1.86 10.18
N LYS A 110 -13.53 1.99 11.45
CA LYS A 110 -14.85 2.48 11.88
C LYS A 110 -14.92 4.01 11.97
N LEU A 111 -13.78 4.70 11.89
CA LEU A 111 -13.72 6.16 11.94
C LEU A 111 -13.93 6.78 10.56
N THR A 112 -14.62 7.91 10.55
CA THR A 112 -14.78 8.77 9.37
C THR A 112 -13.50 9.56 9.12
N LEU A 113 -12.47 8.87 8.65
CA LEU A 113 -11.19 9.46 8.27
C LEU A 113 -11.20 9.88 6.81
N ASP A 114 -10.62 11.05 6.51
CA ASP A 114 -10.22 11.40 5.16
C ASP A 114 -9.07 10.49 4.71
N ARG A 115 -9.29 9.76 3.62
CA ARG A 115 -8.35 8.78 3.07
C ARG A 115 -7.87 9.17 1.68
N GLY A 116 -8.22 10.36 1.21
CA GLY A 116 -7.85 10.86 -0.11
C GLY A 116 -8.68 10.26 -1.25
N PRO A 117 -8.17 10.30 -2.50
CA PRO A 117 -6.82 10.71 -2.89
C PRO A 117 -6.51 12.18 -2.56
N PHE A 118 -5.24 12.50 -2.33
CA PHE A 118 -4.82 13.86 -1.94
C PHE A 118 -4.04 14.53 -3.07
N ASP A 119 -4.45 15.73 -3.46
CA ASP A 119 -3.83 16.55 -4.51
C ASP A 119 -2.47 17.18 -4.10
N SER A 120 -2.14 17.13 -2.81
CA SER A 120 -1.00 17.82 -2.26
C SER A 120 -0.48 17.15 -0.98
N ALA A 121 0.82 17.31 -0.72
CA ALA A 121 1.44 16.87 0.52
C ALA A 121 0.78 17.51 1.75
N LYS A 122 0.36 18.78 1.65
CA LYS A 122 -0.34 19.49 2.72
C LYS A 122 -1.67 18.82 3.08
N ALA A 123 -2.49 18.45 2.09
CA ALA A 123 -3.74 17.74 2.31
C ALA A 123 -3.50 16.37 2.97
N TYR A 124 -2.52 15.61 2.46
CA TYR A 124 -2.13 14.32 3.03
C TYR A 124 -1.67 14.42 4.49
N TYR A 125 -0.72 15.31 4.81
CA TYR A 125 -0.23 15.46 6.18
C TYR A 125 -1.31 16.00 7.13
N ARG A 126 -2.22 16.86 6.64
CA ARG A 126 -3.39 17.28 7.41
C ARG A 126 -4.31 16.11 7.73
N ALA A 127 -4.60 15.24 6.78
CA ALA A 127 -5.40 14.03 7.02
C ALA A 127 -4.71 13.08 8.01
N CYS A 128 -3.39 12.93 7.93
CA CYS A 128 -2.61 12.18 8.91
C CYS A 128 -2.72 12.74 10.33
N ALA A 129 -2.64 14.06 10.49
CA ALA A 129 -2.77 14.72 11.80
C ALA A 129 -4.19 14.61 12.36
N LEU A 130 -5.22 14.84 11.52
CA LEU A 130 -6.63 14.72 11.91
C LEU A 130 -6.96 13.27 12.32
N ARG A 131 -6.43 12.29 11.58
CA ARG A 131 -6.57 10.87 11.94
C ARG A 131 -6.07 10.56 13.34
N GLU A 132 -4.91 11.08 13.75
CA GLU A 132 -4.41 10.83 15.11
C GLU A 132 -5.23 11.57 16.16
N LEU A 133 -5.69 12.79 15.88
CA LEU A 133 -6.59 13.54 16.76
C LEU A 133 -7.93 12.80 16.98
N ASP A 134 -8.55 12.32 15.90
CA ASP A 134 -9.82 11.61 15.97
C ASP A 134 -9.67 10.23 16.62
N SER A 135 -8.55 9.54 16.37
CA SER A 135 -8.23 8.30 17.08
C SER A 135 -8.11 8.56 18.59
N ALA A 136 -7.36 9.58 18.99
CA ALA A 136 -7.17 9.93 20.39
C ALA A 136 -8.50 10.29 21.09
N ARG A 137 -9.38 11.05 20.44
CA ARG A 137 -10.71 11.37 20.97
C ARG A 137 -11.54 10.13 21.29
N VAL A 138 -11.49 9.12 20.43
CA VAL A 138 -12.23 7.87 20.65
C VAL A 138 -11.61 7.05 21.77
N PHE A 139 -10.28 6.99 21.88
CA PHE A 139 -9.62 6.35 23.01
C PHE A 139 -9.94 7.05 24.34
N PHE A 140 -9.85 8.38 24.41
CA PHE A 140 -10.18 9.14 25.62
C PHE A 140 -11.67 9.05 26.01
N ALA A 141 -12.58 8.95 25.04
CA ALA A 141 -14.00 8.74 25.31
C ALA A 141 -14.32 7.31 25.80
N GLN A 142 -13.48 6.32 25.47
CA GLN A 142 -13.62 4.94 25.95
C GLN A 142 -13.05 4.75 27.37
N ASP A 143 -11.99 5.48 27.73
CA ASP A 143 -11.39 5.47 29.07
C ASP A 143 -12.15 6.36 30.08
N ALA A 144 -13.01 7.27 29.60
CA ALA A 144 -13.96 8.00 30.43
C ALA A 144 -15.12 7.08 30.88
N SER A 145 -14.81 6.11 31.75
CA SER A 145 -15.85 5.38 32.47
C SER A 145 -16.68 6.37 33.30
N ALA A 146 -17.99 6.12 33.40
CA ALA A 146 -19.00 6.96 34.03
C ALA A 146 -18.79 7.32 35.53
N SER A 147 -17.65 6.95 36.12
CA SER A 147 -17.28 7.27 37.50
C SER A 147 -16.81 8.72 37.70
N PHE A 148 -16.55 9.48 36.62
CA PHE A 148 -16.11 10.88 36.71
C PHE A 148 -17.25 11.93 36.69
N LEU A 149 -18.52 11.52 36.54
CA LEU A 149 -19.67 12.45 36.46
C LEU A 149 -20.58 12.41 37.71
N SER A 150 -20.11 11.89 38.85
CA SER A 150 -20.83 11.97 40.11
C SER A 150 -19.98 12.60 41.22
N PHE A 151 -20.00 13.94 41.29
CA PHE A 151 -19.82 14.70 42.52
C PHE A 151 -20.74 15.92 42.48
#